data_AF-A0A7J0A6F8-F1
#
_entry.id   AF-A0A7J0A6F8-F1
#
_cell.length_a   1.000
_cell.length_b   1.000
_cell.length_c   1.000
_cell.angle_alpha   90.00
_cell.angle_beta   90.00
_cell.angle_gamma   90.00
#
_symmetry.space_group_name_H-M   'P 1'
#
loop_
_entity.id
_entity.type
_entity.pdbx_description
1 polymer ?
#
loop_
_entity_poly.entity_id
_entity_poly.type
_entity_poly.pdbx_seq_one_letter_code
_entity_poly.pdbx_strand_id
1 'polypeptide(L)'
;MRKVTRKSLDELAKVMPVLSEMEQRSFIGGTEYPPSGSHTQPYTWEEYDRMVASGNWNGGYIVGFGYMSPDVVITGDQRTTSSFSGTALGYMFAEGVGVSATFAYKGGYAIEGGNMYVSTAIATRFGTDIQTAGEVLIYVNGMQVNCIPMTHPSGGMIFESGFVPVGETNFNLSQYSGYVEVKVRFGYNYANNGVGNTATHTEETIYASYR
;
A
#
# COMPACT_ATOMS: atom_id res chain seq x y z
N MET A 1 65.64 0.89 -41.27
CA MET A 1 64.75 1.81 -40.53
C MET A 1 64.93 3.21 -41.11
N ARG A 2 63.85 3.89 -41.52
CA ARG A 2 63.94 5.30 -41.96
C ARG A 2 64.21 6.17 -40.73
N LYS A 3 65.23 7.04 -40.80
CA LYS A 3 65.55 7.98 -39.71
C LYS A 3 64.54 9.12 -39.72
N VAL A 4 63.85 9.32 -38.60
CA VAL A 4 63.02 10.49 -38.35
C VAL A 4 63.94 11.70 -38.18
N THR A 5 63.67 12.80 -38.88
CA THR A 5 64.44 14.06 -38.78
C THR A 5 63.58 15.12 -38.10
N ARG A 6 64.17 16.14 -37.46
CA ARG A 6 63.38 17.20 -36.77
C ARG A 6 62.30 17.83 -37.65
N LYS A 7 62.61 18.07 -38.94
CA LYS A 7 61.64 18.57 -39.93
C LYS A 7 60.42 17.66 -40.11
N SER A 8 60.57 16.32 -39.98
CA SER A 8 59.42 15.41 -40.10
C SER A 8 58.54 15.38 -38.86
N LEU A 9 59.03 15.80 -37.69
CA LEU A 9 58.22 15.88 -36.47
C LEU A 9 57.35 17.13 -36.44
N ASP A 10 57.89 18.27 -36.87
CA ASP A 10 57.12 19.53 -36.93
C ASP A 10 55.98 19.44 -37.95
N GLU A 11 56.21 18.78 -39.09
CA GLU A 11 55.17 18.50 -40.08
C GLU A 11 54.13 17.51 -39.55
N LEU A 12 54.54 16.51 -38.76
CA LEU A 12 53.61 15.56 -38.13
C LEU A 12 52.72 16.24 -37.08
N ALA A 13 53.29 17.17 -36.29
CA ALA A 13 52.56 17.92 -35.28
C ALA A 13 51.45 18.83 -35.89
N LYS A 14 51.58 19.24 -37.16
CA LYS A 14 50.54 20.01 -37.86
C LYS A 14 49.35 19.16 -38.31
N VAL A 15 49.54 17.85 -38.49
CA VAL A 15 48.53 16.93 -39.05
C VAL A 15 47.89 16.08 -37.96
N MET A 16 48.57 15.86 -36.84
CA MET A 16 48.00 15.12 -35.71
C MET A 16 47.01 15.99 -34.92
N PRO A 17 45.77 15.52 -34.71
CA PRO A 17 44.86 16.19 -33.80
C PRO A 17 45.43 16.13 -32.38
N VAL A 18 45.63 17.29 -31.76
CA VAL A 18 45.94 17.38 -30.33
C VAL A 18 44.62 17.20 -29.58
N LEU A 19 44.41 16.01 -29.03
CA LEU A 19 43.26 15.74 -28.17
C LEU A 19 43.34 16.58 -26.90
N SER A 20 42.21 17.10 -26.43
CA SER A 20 42.12 17.77 -25.13
C SER A 20 42.46 16.80 -23.99
N GLU A 21 42.91 17.31 -22.84
CA GLU A 21 43.17 16.46 -21.66
C GLU A 21 41.94 15.61 -21.29
N MET A 22 40.74 16.18 -21.46
CA MET A 22 39.48 15.49 -21.21
C MET A 22 39.24 14.33 -22.18
N GLU A 23 39.49 14.52 -23.47
CA GLU A 23 39.42 13.44 -24.48
C GLU A 23 40.51 12.40 -24.26
N GLN A 24 41.73 12.80 -23.90
CA GLN A 24 42.79 11.84 -23.59
C GLN A 24 42.42 10.97 -22.38
N ARG A 25 41.82 11.56 -21.35
CA ARG A 25 41.38 10.87 -20.12
C ARG A 25 40.28 9.84 -20.36
N SER A 26 39.43 9.98 -21.38
CA SER A 26 38.45 8.95 -21.74
C SER A 26 39.09 7.70 -22.34
N PHE A 27 40.28 7.81 -22.94
CA PHE A 27 40.97 6.66 -23.54
C PHE A 27 41.90 5.93 -22.57
N ILE A 28 42.50 6.63 -21.60
CA ILE A 28 43.48 6.05 -20.67
C ILE A 28 42.96 5.85 -19.24
N GLY A 29 41.71 6.27 -18.96
CA GLY A 29 41.12 6.18 -17.62
C GLY A 29 41.85 7.11 -16.64
N GLY A 30 41.54 8.41 -16.70
CA GLY A 30 42.19 9.43 -15.89
C GLY A 30 41.23 10.17 -14.98
N THR A 31 40.83 9.53 -13.89
CA THR A 31 40.55 10.16 -12.59
C THR A 31 41.34 9.34 -11.56
N GLU A 32 41.73 9.94 -10.43
CA GLU A 32 42.38 9.18 -9.35
C GLU A 32 41.56 7.92 -9.06
N TYR A 33 42.23 6.78 -9.03
CA TYR A 33 41.58 5.49 -8.83
C TYR A 33 41.55 5.18 -7.32
N PRO A 34 40.37 4.87 -6.74
CA PRO A 34 39.06 4.83 -7.38
C PRO A 34 38.42 6.23 -7.49
N PRO A 35 37.66 6.52 -8.56
CA PRO A 35 36.93 7.78 -8.69
C PRO A 35 35.97 7.98 -7.51
N SER A 36 35.92 9.20 -6.98
CA SER A 36 35.11 9.54 -5.82
C SER A 36 33.64 9.85 -6.14
N GLY A 37 33.28 9.98 -7.42
CA GLY A 37 31.94 10.41 -7.83
C GLY A 37 31.63 11.87 -7.51
N SER A 38 32.65 12.67 -7.21
CA SER A 38 32.51 14.10 -6.91
C SER A 38 32.37 14.93 -8.18
N HIS A 39 31.87 16.15 -8.07
CA HIS A 39 31.77 17.09 -9.21
C HIS A 39 33.11 17.28 -9.95
N THR A 40 34.22 17.25 -9.20
CA THR A 40 35.59 17.41 -9.73
C THR A 40 36.21 16.10 -10.21
N GLN A 41 35.60 14.96 -9.89
CA GLN A 41 36.01 13.60 -10.29
C GLN A 41 34.75 12.74 -10.57
N PRO A 42 33.98 13.07 -11.62
CA PRO A 42 32.77 12.33 -11.96
C PRO A 42 33.09 10.93 -12.46
N TYR A 43 32.17 10.00 -12.24
CA TYR A 43 32.20 8.67 -12.83
C TYR A 43 32.01 8.73 -14.35
N THR A 44 32.63 7.79 -15.04
CA THR A 44 32.28 7.45 -16.43
C THR A 44 30.91 6.78 -16.47
N TRP A 45 30.29 6.76 -17.66
CA TRP A 45 29.03 6.06 -17.86
C TRP A 45 29.17 4.55 -17.58
N GLU A 46 30.30 3.95 -17.97
CA GLU A 46 30.60 2.53 -17.76
C GLU A 46 30.81 2.16 -16.28
N GLU A 47 31.27 3.10 -15.45
CA GLU A 47 31.39 2.92 -14.00
C GLU A 47 30.03 3.00 -13.32
N TYR A 48 29.21 3.99 -13.71
CA TYR A 48 27.82 4.09 -13.27
C TYR A 48 27.04 2.81 -13.59
N ASP A 49 27.08 2.35 -14.84
CA ASP A 49 26.33 1.16 -15.29
C ASP A 49 26.74 -0.10 -14.52
N ARG A 50 28.04 -0.28 -14.24
CA ARG A 50 28.53 -1.39 -13.40
C ARG A 50 28.08 -1.27 -11.94
N MET A 51 28.04 -0.07 -11.38
CA MET A 51 27.59 0.15 -10.00
C MET A 51 26.08 -0.07 -9.84
N VAL A 52 25.29 0.36 -10.82
CA VAL A 52 23.85 0.09 -10.87
C VAL A 52 23.60 -1.41 -11.04
N ALA A 53 24.26 -2.06 -12.00
CA ALA A 53 24.09 -3.50 -12.25
C ALA A 53 24.52 -4.38 -11.07
N SER A 54 25.47 -3.92 -10.24
CA SER A 54 25.89 -4.62 -9.02
C SER A 54 25.12 -4.21 -7.77
N GLY A 55 24.16 -3.28 -7.86
CA GLY A 55 23.38 -2.78 -6.73
C GLY A 55 24.18 -1.93 -5.73
N ASN A 56 25.36 -1.42 -6.12
CA ASN A 56 26.26 -0.64 -5.27
C ASN A 56 26.25 0.86 -5.60
N TRP A 57 25.28 1.33 -6.38
CA TRP A 57 25.18 2.73 -6.74
C TRP A 57 24.75 3.59 -5.55
N ASN A 58 25.70 4.37 -5.00
CA ASN A 58 25.48 5.24 -3.84
C ASN A 58 25.30 6.72 -4.21
N GLY A 59 25.14 7.02 -5.50
CA GLY A 59 25.03 8.38 -6.02
C GLY A 59 26.38 9.03 -6.32
N GLY A 60 26.38 9.98 -7.26
CA GLY A 60 27.57 10.67 -7.71
C GLY A 60 27.36 11.45 -9.00
N TYR A 61 28.37 12.25 -9.37
CA TYR A 61 28.42 12.94 -10.66
C TYR A 61 28.88 12.00 -11.77
N ILE A 62 28.26 12.09 -12.94
CA ILE A 62 28.59 11.32 -14.13
C ILE A 62 28.98 12.27 -15.26
N VAL A 63 30.06 11.95 -15.97
CA VAL A 63 30.57 12.73 -17.10
C VAL A 63 29.46 12.93 -18.14
N GLY A 64 29.09 14.19 -18.41
CA GLY A 64 28.07 14.53 -19.41
C GLY A 64 26.62 14.45 -18.93
N PHE A 65 26.36 13.94 -17.72
CA PHE A 65 25.00 13.78 -17.18
C PHE A 65 24.75 14.53 -15.87
N GLY A 66 25.81 14.95 -15.16
CA GLY A 66 25.67 15.65 -13.88
C GLY A 66 25.43 14.70 -12.72
N TYR A 67 24.85 15.19 -11.62
CA TYR A 67 24.62 14.39 -10.42
C TYR A 67 23.44 13.42 -10.61
N MET A 68 23.66 12.15 -10.31
CA MET A 68 22.61 11.13 -10.18
C MET A 68 22.56 10.62 -8.74
N SER A 69 21.36 10.59 -8.16
CA SER A 69 21.14 10.14 -6.79
C SER A 69 21.31 8.62 -6.64
N PRO A 70 21.59 8.11 -5.43
CA PRO A 70 21.46 6.67 -5.14
C PRO A 70 20.04 6.17 -5.39
N ASP A 71 19.90 4.85 -5.56
CA ASP A 71 18.60 4.20 -5.52
C ASP A 71 17.98 4.39 -4.13
N VAL A 72 16.75 4.92 -4.10
CA VAL A 72 16.02 5.12 -2.85
C VAL A 72 15.13 3.90 -2.61
N VAL A 73 15.45 3.12 -1.58
CA VAL A 73 14.54 2.10 -1.06
C VAL A 73 13.60 2.78 -0.05
N ILE A 74 12.35 3.02 -0.45
CA ILE A 74 11.31 3.52 0.46
C ILE A 74 10.72 2.33 1.20
N THR A 75 11.19 2.07 2.43
CA THR A 75 10.50 1.16 3.37
C THR A 75 9.48 1.96 4.17
N GLY A 76 8.27 2.09 3.64
CA GLY A 76 7.13 2.61 4.39
C GLY A 76 6.37 1.47 5.07
N ASP A 77 6.21 1.53 6.38
CA ASP A 77 5.24 0.71 7.12
C ASP A 77 3.84 1.26 6.77
N GLN A 78 3.30 0.83 5.64
CA GLN A 78 2.09 1.42 5.07
C GLN A 78 0.86 0.95 5.85
N ARG A 79 0.48 1.74 6.86
CA ARG A 79 -0.83 1.62 7.47
C ARG A 79 -1.90 2.03 6.46
N THR A 80 -2.71 1.08 6.02
CA THR A 80 -3.87 1.35 5.16
C THR A 80 -5.10 1.54 6.04
N THR A 81 -5.82 2.65 5.89
CA THR A 81 -7.10 2.87 6.58
C THR A 81 -8.20 3.16 5.58
N SER A 82 -9.42 2.73 5.88
CA SER A 82 -10.60 3.08 5.11
C SER A 82 -11.84 3.06 6.00
N SER A 83 -12.87 3.76 5.56
CA SER A 83 -14.16 3.88 6.22
C SER A 83 -15.28 3.56 5.25
N PHE A 84 -16.36 2.98 5.77
CA PHE A 84 -17.56 2.68 5.00
C PHE A 84 -18.81 3.10 5.77
N SER A 85 -19.87 3.41 5.03
CA SER A 85 -21.15 3.79 5.60
C SER A 85 -22.27 3.59 4.60
N GLY A 86 -23.47 3.34 5.08
CA GLY A 86 -24.62 3.16 4.22
C GLY A 86 -25.93 3.07 5.00
N THR A 87 -26.98 2.65 4.30
CA THR A 87 -28.29 2.36 4.87
C THR A 87 -28.75 1.01 4.35
N ALA A 88 -29.15 0.13 5.26
CA ALA A 88 -29.66 -1.19 4.95
C ALA A 88 -31.17 -1.28 5.18
N LEU A 89 -31.84 -2.12 4.38
CA LEU A 89 -33.27 -2.38 4.42
C LEU A 89 -33.53 -3.87 4.65
N GLY A 90 -34.40 -4.20 5.60
CA GLY A 90 -34.99 -5.53 5.73
C GLY A 90 -36.35 -5.60 5.02
N TYR A 91 -36.75 -6.76 4.53
CA TYR A 91 -38.08 -7.01 3.95
C TYR A 91 -38.94 -7.95 4.83
N MET A 92 -40.28 -7.86 4.74
CA MET A 92 -41.21 -8.80 5.39
C MET A 92 -41.60 -9.95 4.45
N PHE A 93 -41.65 -11.19 4.95
CA PHE A 93 -41.80 -12.40 4.12
C PHE A 93 -43.23 -12.82 3.77
N ALA A 94 -44.25 -11.95 3.93
CA ALA A 94 -45.54 -12.18 3.27
C ALA A 94 -45.48 -11.56 1.87
N GLU A 95 -45.35 -12.40 0.84
CA GLU A 95 -45.21 -12.03 -0.59
C GLU A 95 -43.96 -11.20 -0.97
N GLY A 96 -43.05 -10.91 -0.03
CA GLY A 96 -41.83 -10.13 -0.31
C GLY A 96 -42.08 -8.65 -0.58
N VAL A 97 -43.28 -8.15 -0.26
CA VAL A 97 -43.67 -6.75 -0.45
C VAL A 97 -43.77 -6.07 0.92
N GLY A 98 -42.80 -5.21 1.23
CA GLY A 98 -42.82 -4.35 2.42
C GLY A 98 -41.47 -4.26 3.12
N VAL A 99 -41.12 -3.07 3.62
CA VAL A 99 -39.90 -2.82 4.41
C VAL A 99 -40.16 -3.26 5.86
N SER A 100 -39.39 -4.26 6.34
CA SER A 100 -39.43 -4.75 7.73
C SER A 100 -38.50 -4.00 8.68
N ALA A 101 -37.41 -3.41 8.15
CA ALA A 101 -36.44 -2.69 8.94
C ALA A 101 -35.64 -1.68 8.10
N THR A 102 -35.12 -0.63 8.75
CA THR A 102 -34.17 0.31 8.14
C THR A 102 -33.19 0.78 9.18
N PHE A 103 -31.89 0.66 8.88
CA PHE A 103 -30.84 1.18 9.76
C PHE A 103 -29.68 1.77 8.96
N ALA A 104 -29.10 2.84 9.48
CA ALA A 104 -27.85 3.37 9.00
C ALA A 104 -26.70 2.59 9.63
N TYR A 105 -25.59 2.46 8.91
CA TYR A 105 -24.38 1.83 9.42
C TYR A 105 -23.16 2.64 9.08
N LYS A 106 -22.14 2.53 9.94
CA LYS A 106 -20.82 3.10 9.76
C LYS A 106 -19.78 2.12 10.29
N GLY A 107 -18.60 2.14 9.70
CA GLY A 107 -17.49 1.34 10.16
C GLY A 107 -16.21 1.75 9.48
N GLY A 108 -15.14 1.07 9.85
CA GLY A 108 -13.85 1.25 9.22
C GLY A 108 -12.94 0.09 9.50
N TYR A 109 -11.83 0.09 8.77
CA TYR A 109 -10.76 -0.85 8.99
C TYR A 109 -9.39 -0.20 8.87
N ALA A 110 -8.42 -0.82 9.52
CA ALA A 110 -7.01 -0.52 9.37
C ALA A 110 -6.23 -1.81 9.09
N ILE A 111 -5.25 -1.76 8.19
CA ILE A 111 -4.30 -2.85 7.94
C ILE A 111 -2.91 -2.33 8.30
N GLU A 112 -2.24 -3.03 9.21
CA GLU A 112 -0.92 -2.66 9.73
C GLU A 112 -0.19 -3.92 10.21
N GLY A 113 1.10 -4.07 9.87
CA GLY A 113 1.89 -5.24 10.26
C GLY A 113 1.29 -6.59 9.84
N GLY A 114 0.50 -6.61 8.75
CA GLY A 114 -0.20 -7.80 8.27
C GLY A 114 -1.51 -8.14 8.98
N ASN A 115 -1.85 -7.44 10.05
CA ASN A 115 -3.13 -7.57 10.74
C ASN A 115 -4.16 -6.61 10.18
N MET A 116 -5.43 -7.03 10.18
CA MET A 116 -6.56 -6.17 9.87
C MET A 116 -7.40 -5.98 11.13
N TYR A 117 -7.73 -4.73 11.41
CA TYR A 117 -8.59 -4.28 12.51
C TYR A 117 -9.88 -3.74 11.90
N VAL A 118 -11.04 -4.16 12.41
CA VAL A 118 -12.35 -3.78 11.88
C VAL A 118 -13.26 -3.37 13.02
N SER A 119 -13.99 -2.26 12.85
CA SER A 119 -15.03 -1.82 13.79
C SER A 119 -16.29 -1.36 13.06
N THR A 120 -17.45 -1.59 13.68
CA THR A 120 -18.74 -1.20 13.11
C THR A 120 -19.71 -0.71 14.17
N ALA A 121 -20.63 0.17 13.75
CA ALA A 121 -21.73 0.69 14.54
C ALA A 121 -22.94 0.92 13.64
N ILE A 122 -24.13 0.89 14.23
CA ILE A 122 -25.39 1.09 13.52
C ILE A 122 -26.28 2.12 14.22
N ALA A 123 -27.19 2.74 13.48
CA ALA A 123 -28.22 3.61 14.03
C ALA A 123 -29.58 3.20 13.45
N THR A 124 -30.59 3.05 14.32
CA THR A 124 -31.96 2.74 13.89
C THR A 124 -32.87 3.93 14.13
N ARG A 125 -33.95 4.04 13.34
CA ARG A 125 -34.94 5.13 13.49
C ARG A 125 -35.98 4.89 14.59
N PHE A 126 -36.05 3.69 15.17
CA PHE A 126 -37.19 3.26 15.99
C PHE A 126 -36.83 2.92 17.46
N GLY A 127 -35.67 3.36 17.95
CA GLY A 127 -35.32 3.29 19.37
C GLY A 127 -33.90 2.79 19.65
N THR A 128 -33.48 2.92 20.90
CA THR A 128 -32.16 2.49 21.40
C THR A 128 -32.17 1.11 22.04
N ASP A 129 -33.34 0.48 22.17
CA ASP A 129 -33.51 -0.82 22.85
C ASP A 129 -33.26 -1.99 21.88
N ILE A 130 -32.04 -1.99 21.33
CA ILE A 130 -31.58 -2.94 20.33
C ILE A 130 -30.39 -3.74 20.84
N GLN A 131 -30.34 -5.01 20.47
CA GLN A 131 -29.19 -5.87 20.64
C GLN A 131 -28.47 -5.99 19.30
N THR A 132 -27.24 -5.48 19.24
CA THR A 132 -26.39 -5.53 18.05
C THR A 132 -25.55 -6.80 18.02
N ALA A 133 -25.28 -7.30 16.82
CA ALA A 133 -24.34 -8.39 16.61
C ALA A 133 -23.68 -8.25 15.23
N GLY A 134 -22.43 -8.69 15.13
CA GLY A 134 -21.69 -8.66 13.88
C GLY A 134 -20.54 -9.63 13.84
N GLU A 135 -20.10 -9.93 12.63
CA GLU A 135 -19.03 -10.87 12.31
C GLU A 135 -18.28 -10.43 11.05
N VAL A 136 -17.00 -10.77 10.98
CA VAL A 136 -16.18 -10.63 9.78
C VAL A 136 -16.10 -11.98 9.07
N LEU A 137 -16.48 -12.00 7.80
CA LEU A 137 -16.43 -13.15 6.92
C LEU A 137 -15.22 -13.03 6.01
N ILE A 138 -14.39 -14.06 5.95
CA ILE A 138 -13.19 -14.08 5.10
C ILE A 138 -13.39 -15.11 4.01
N TYR A 139 -13.24 -14.68 2.77
CA TYR A 139 -13.29 -15.51 1.58
C TYR A 139 -11.92 -15.55 0.92
N VAL A 140 -11.50 -16.73 0.48
CA VAL A 140 -10.30 -16.93 -0.33
C VAL A 140 -10.73 -17.65 -1.60
N ASN A 141 -10.47 -17.03 -2.75
CA ASN A 141 -10.88 -17.52 -4.07
C ASN A 141 -12.38 -17.85 -4.13
N GLY A 142 -13.21 -17.02 -3.51
CA GLY A 142 -14.67 -17.17 -3.46
C GLY A 142 -15.21 -18.18 -2.43
N MET A 143 -14.35 -18.90 -1.71
CA MET A 143 -14.77 -19.82 -0.64
C MET A 143 -14.62 -19.17 0.74
N GLN A 144 -15.67 -19.20 1.55
CA GLN A 144 -15.60 -18.72 2.93
C GLN A 144 -14.66 -19.64 3.73
N VAL A 145 -13.58 -19.09 4.28
CA VAL A 145 -12.58 -19.83 5.07
C VAL A 145 -12.62 -19.50 6.55
N ASN A 146 -13.19 -18.34 6.93
CA ASN A 146 -13.29 -17.95 8.32
C ASN A 146 -14.52 -17.07 8.60
N CYS A 147 -14.94 -17.07 9.86
CA CYS A 147 -16.03 -16.28 10.41
C CYS A 147 -15.65 -15.83 11.81
N ILE A 148 -15.38 -14.54 11.99
CA ILE A 148 -14.81 -14.01 13.23
C ILE A 148 -15.85 -13.10 13.89
N PRO A 149 -16.39 -13.45 15.06
CA PRO A 149 -17.35 -12.61 15.74
C PRO A 149 -16.70 -11.28 16.15
N MET A 150 -17.48 -10.21 16.08
CA MET A 150 -17.12 -8.93 16.65
C MET A 150 -17.46 -8.92 18.14
N THR A 151 -16.59 -8.30 18.94
CA THR A 151 -16.78 -8.19 20.38
C THR A 151 -16.94 -6.73 20.78
N HIS A 152 -17.74 -6.48 21.81
CA HIS A 152 -17.89 -5.15 22.37
C HIS A 152 -17.00 -5.03 23.62
N PRO A 153 -15.83 -4.38 23.54
CA PRO A 153 -14.96 -4.25 24.70
C PRO A 153 -15.63 -3.37 25.77
N SER A 154 -15.52 -3.78 27.02
CA SER A 154 -16.07 -3.06 28.19
C SER A 154 -15.42 -1.67 28.42
N GLY A 155 -14.34 -1.35 27.70
CA GLY A 155 -13.58 -0.10 27.81
C GLY A 155 -14.16 1.11 27.04
N GLY A 156 -15.31 0.94 26.37
CA GLY A 156 -15.98 2.02 25.63
C GLY A 156 -15.39 2.21 24.23
N MET A 157 -16.13 1.79 23.22
CA MET A 157 -15.82 2.13 21.83
C MET A 157 -16.16 3.60 21.57
N ILE A 158 -15.37 4.29 20.74
CA ILE A 158 -15.69 5.64 20.27
C ILE A 158 -16.53 5.51 19.00
N PHE A 159 -17.77 6.01 19.06
CA PHE A 159 -18.68 6.06 17.93
C PHE A 159 -19.42 7.40 17.93
N GLU A 160 -19.96 7.76 16.78
CA GLU A 160 -20.75 8.97 16.61
C GLU A 160 -22.03 8.91 17.45
N SER A 161 -22.39 10.03 18.06
CA SER A 161 -23.65 10.14 18.81
C SER A 161 -24.85 9.68 17.96
N GLY A 162 -25.71 8.84 18.54
CA GLY A 162 -26.85 8.25 17.84
C GLY A 162 -26.57 6.90 17.17
N PHE A 163 -25.33 6.42 17.18
CA PHE A 163 -24.99 5.05 16.80
C PHE A 163 -24.84 4.16 18.04
N VAL A 164 -25.13 2.87 17.87
CA VAL A 164 -24.89 1.79 18.84
C VAL A 164 -23.76 0.93 18.27
N PRO A 165 -22.68 0.70 19.02
CA PRO A 165 -21.56 -0.11 18.54
C PRO A 165 -22.04 -1.55 18.34
N VAL A 166 -21.68 -2.12 17.19
CA VAL A 166 -21.83 -3.56 16.94
C VAL A 166 -20.66 -4.30 17.58
N GLY A 167 -19.47 -3.75 17.43
CA GLY A 167 -18.25 -4.29 18.01
C GLY A 167 -17.03 -4.02 17.16
N GLU A 168 -15.92 -4.61 17.58
CA GLU A 168 -14.65 -4.63 16.90
C GLU A 168 -14.06 -6.04 16.85
N THR A 169 -13.19 -6.28 15.90
CA THR A 169 -12.38 -7.49 15.81
C THR A 169 -11.06 -7.21 15.10
N ASN A 170 -10.10 -8.11 15.28
CA ASN A 170 -8.85 -8.09 14.54
C ASN A 170 -8.40 -9.51 14.19
N PHE A 171 -7.64 -9.63 13.12
CA PHE A 171 -7.11 -10.91 12.66
C PHE A 171 -5.88 -10.71 11.78
N ASN A 172 -5.03 -11.73 11.72
CA ASN A 172 -3.90 -11.76 10.81
C ASN A 172 -4.42 -11.94 9.37
N LEU A 173 -4.37 -10.90 8.56
CA LEU A 173 -4.80 -10.94 7.16
C LEU A 173 -3.70 -11.54 6.26
N SER A 174 -2.43 -11.44 6.67
CA SER A 174 -1.28 -11.98 5.92
C SER A 174 -1.16 -13.50 5.95
N GLN A 175 -1.93 -14.19 6.79
CA GLN A 175 -1.98 -15.66 6.78
C GLN A 175 -2.73 -16.23 5.56
N TYR A 176 -3.51 -15.39 4.85
CA TYR A 176 -4.30 -15.80 3.69
C TYR A 176 -3.57 -15.44 2.39
N SER A 177 -3.62 -16.34 1.41
CA SER A 177 -3.04 -16.16 0.08
C SER A 177 -4.03 -16.52 -1.02
N GLY A 178 -3.96 -15.83 -2.15
CA GLY A 178 -4.92 -15.89 -3.25
C GLY A 178 -5.74 -14.60 -3.36
N TYR A 179 -6.88 -14.66 -4.04
CA TYR A 179 -7.84 -13.55 -4.02
C TYR A 179 -8.59 -13.56 -2.70
N VAL A 180 -8.28 -12.60 -1.82
CA VAL A 180 -8.86 -12.48 -0.48
C VAL A 180 -9.93 -11.40 -0.47
N GLU A 181 -11.15 -11.75 -0.06
CA GLU A 181 -12.24 -10.81 0.20
C GLU A 181 -12.60 -10.85 1.68
N VAL A 182 -12.77 -9.67 2.28
CA VAL A 182 -13.22 -9.51 3.66
C VAL A 182 -14.56 -8.78 3.62
N LYS A 183 -15.57 -9.44 4.17
CA LYS A 183 -16.90 -8.88 4.34
C LYS A 183 -17.21 -8.72 5.81
N VAL A 184 -18.06 -7.76 6.14
CA VAL A 184 -18.63 -7.64 7.49
C VAL A 184 -20.12 -7.87 7.38
N ARG A 185 -20.63 -8.83 8.16
CA ARG A 185 -22.06 -9.03 8.36
C ARG A 185 -22.43 -8.47 9.72
N PHE A 186 -23.41 -7.57 9.78
CA PHE A 186 -23.82 -6.98 11.04
C PHE A 186 -25.28 -6.56 10.99
N GLY A 187 -25.88 -6.44 12.17
CA GLY A 187 -27.30 -6.18 12.30
C GLY A 187 -27.75 -5.98 13.74
N TYR A 188 -29.06 -6.04 13.92
CA TYR A 188 -29.67 -5.93 15.24
C TYR A 188 -30.96 -6.71 15.38
N ASN A 189 -31.31 -6.93 16.65
CA ASN A 189 -32.59 -7.44 17.12
C ASN A 189 -33.21 -6.43 18.10
N TYR A 190 -34.53 -6.32 18.16
CA TYR A 190 -35.18 -5.62 19.27
C TYR A 190 -35.24 -6.53 20.51
N ALA A 191 -34.97 -5.98 21.69
CA ALA A 191 -35.13 -6.73 22.94
C ALA A 191 -36.63 -7.07 23.16
N ASN A 192 -36.91 -8.35 23.43
CA ASN A 192 -38.24 -8.96 23.40
C ASN A 192 -39.29 -8.34 24.35
N ASN A 193 -40.21 -7.50 23.83
CA ASN A 193 -41.44 -7.11 24.55
C ASN A 193 -42.75 -7.46 23.83
N GLY A 194 -42.70 -8.25 22.76
CA GLY A 194 -43.89 -8.78 22.09
C GLY A 194 -44.45 -7.88 20.98
N VAL A 195 -44.56 -8.47 19.79
CA VAL A 195 -45.25 -8.01 18.56
C VAL A 195 -44.48 -7.01 17.68
N GLY A 196 -43.74 -7.54 16.69
CA GLY A 196 -43.06 -6.87 15.54
C GLY A 196 -41.73 -6.18 15.92
N ASN A 197 -40.56 -6.35 15.27
CA ASN A 197 -40.15 -6.78 13.92
C ASN A 197 -38.85 -7.64 13.96
N THR A 198 -38.64 -8.37 12.86
CA THR A 198 -37.62 -9.40 12.55
C THR A 198 -36.15 -8.97 12.68
N ALA A 199 -35.28 -9.90 13.07
CA ALA A 199 -33.82 -9.77 12.97
C ALA A 199 -33.41 -9.25 11.58
N THR A 200 -32.69 -8.13 11.53
CA THR A 200 -32.21 -7.58 10.26
C THR A 200 -30.70 -7.48 10.28
N HIS A 201 -30.07 -7.81 9.15
CA HIS A 201 -28.64 -7.66 8.97
C HIS A 201 -28.33 -7.22 7.53
N THR A 202 -27.11 -6.76 7.32
CA THR A 202 -26.54 -6.48 6.01
C THR A 202 -25.14 -7.06 5.93
N GLU A 203 -24.66 -7.27 4.72
CA GLU A 203 -23.29 -7.64 4.42
C GLU A 203 -22.64 -6.56 3.57
N GLU A 204 -21.43 -6.14 3.94
CA GLU A 204 -20.63 -5.16 3.19
C GLU A 204 -19.26 -5.75 2.86
N THR A 205 -18.82 -5.63 1.61
CA THR A 205 -17.44 -6.00 1.24
C THR A 205 -16.53 -4.83 1.51
N ILE A 206 -15.64 -4.98 2.49
CA ILE A 206 -14.80 -3.87 2.97
C ILE A 206 -13.38 -3.93 2.42
N TYR A 207 -12.91 -5.11 2.00
CA TYR A 207 -11.60 -5.28 1.41
C TYR A 207 -11.62 -6.42 0.39
N ALA A 208 -10.93 -6.23 -0.74
CA ALA A 208 -10.73 -7.26 -1.75
C ALA A 208 -9.39 -7.03 -2.45
N SER A 209 -8.49 -8.02 -2.42
CA SER A 209 -7.20 -7.94 -3.10
C SER A 209 -6.60 -9.31 -3.32
N TYR A 210 -5.75 -9.45 -4.35
CA TYR A 210 -4.80 -10.55 -4.42
C TYR A 210 -3.71 -10.38 -3.36
N ARG A 211 -3.35 -11.49 -2.71
CA ARG A 211 -2.29 -11.61 -1.69
C ARG A 211 -1.41 -12.83 -1.89
#